data_AF-A0A520MTS6-F1
#
_entry.id   AF-A0A520MTS6-F1
#
_cell.length_a   1.000
_cell.length_b   1.000
_cell.length_c   1.000
_cell.angle_alpha   90.00
_cell.angle_beta   90.00
_cell.angle_gamma   90.00
#
_symmetry.space_group_name_H-M   'P 1'
#
loop_
_entity.id
_entity.type
_entity.pdbx_description
1 polymer ?
#
loop_
_entity_poly.entity_id
_entity_poly.type
_entity_poly.pdbx_seq_one_letter_code
_entity_poly.pdbx_strand_id
1 'polypeptide(L)' 'TILETEVGSLSEVFETEFGFHFLEVMGKRNHELTKKLIEDRAYGVLYSRKFDEELENTLRTMRAEAFVEFKDLD' A
#
# COMPACT_ATOMS: atom_id res chain seq x y z
N THR A 1 -5.43 7.34 -15.31
CA THR A 1 -6.64 6.72 -15.89
C THR A 1 -7.97 7.17 -15.27
N ILE A 2 -8.34 6.80 -14.03
CA ILE A 2 -9.66 7.16 -13.44
C ILE A 2 -9.81 8.67 -13.23
N LEU A 3 -8.75 9.34 -12.76
CA LEU A 3 -8.76 10.78 -12.49
C LEU A 3 -8.88 11.59 -13.78
N GLU A 4 -8.27 11.10 -14.86
CA GLU A 4 -8.20 11.72 -16.19
C GLU A 4 -9.45 11.46 -17.05
N THR A 5 -10.19 10.38 -16.79
CA THR A 5 -11.40 10.06 -17.55
C THR A 5 -12.58 10.93 -17.06
N GLU A 6 -13.29 11.56 -17.99
CA GLU A 6 -14.49 12.34 -17.70
C GLU A 6 -15.66 11.43 -17.27
N VAL A 7 -16.60 11.99 -16.52
CA VAL A 7 -17.80 11.24 -16.09
C VAL A 7 -18.64 10.88 -17.31
N GLY A 8 -19.02 9.62 -17.45
CA GLY A 8 -19.75 9.07 -18.59
C GLY A 8 -18.89 8.81 -19.83
N SER A 9 -17.57 8.89 -19.73
CA SER A 9 -16.64 8.58 -20.83
C SER A 9 -15.90 7.28 -20.57
N LEU A 10 -15.63 6.54 -21.64
CA LEU A 10 -14.79 5.33 -21.62
C LEU A 10 -13.31 5.72 -21.61
N SER A 11 -12.51 5.10 -20.76
CA SER A 11 -11.07 5.31 -20.70
C SER A 11 -10.35 4.60 -21.85
N GLU A 12 -9.12 5.04 -22.14
CA GLU A 12 -8.17 4.23 -22.91
C GLU A 12 -7.84 2.93 -22.17
N VAL A 13 -7.39 1.91 -22.91
CA VAL A 13 -6.98 0.62 -22.35
C VAL A 13 -5.65 0.80 -21.61
N PHE A 14 -5.57 0.31 -20.37
CA PHE A 14 -4.38 0.38 -19.54
C PHE A 14 -4.01 -0.99 -18.97
N GLU A 15 -2.72 -1.20 -18.73
CA GLU A 15 -2.19 -2.45 -18.20
C GLU A 15 -2.14 -2.42 -16.67
N THR A 16 -2.52 -3.51 -16.04
CA THR A 16 -2.37 -3.78 -14.61
C THR A 16 -1.69 -5.14 -14.42
N GLU A 17 -1.32 -5.49 -13.19
CA GLU A 17 -0.75 -6.81 -12.86
C GLU A 17 -1.68 -7.98 -13.25
N PHE A 18 -2.97 -7.70 -13.49
CA PHE A 18 -3.98 -8.67 -13.91
C PHE A 18 -4.27 -8.62 -15.43
N GLY A 19 -3.51 -7.84 -16.21
CA GLY A 19 -3.66 -7.69 -17.66
C GLY A 19 -4.29 -6.35 -18.08
N PHE A 20 -4.93 -6.33 -19.24
CA PHE A 20 -5.46 -5.10 -19.85
C PHE A 20 -6.89 -4.78 -19.39
N HIS A 21 -7.11 -3.53 -18.98
CA HIS A 21 -8.36 -3.03 -18.41
C HIS A 21 -8.80 -1.74 -19.11
N PHE A 22 -10.11 -1.48 -19.14
CA PHE A 22 -10.69 -0.18 -19.49
C PHE A 22 -11.84 0.09 -18.51
N LEU A 23 -12.20 1.36 -18.32
CA LEU A 23 -13.22 1.75 -17.35
C LEU A 23 -14.12 2.87 -17.87
N GLU A 24 -15.33 2.94 -17.33
CA GLU A 24 -16.25 4.06 -17.51
C GLU A 24 -16.51 4.69 -16.14
N VAL A 25 -16.33 6.01 -16.04
CA VAL A 25 -16.57 6.72 -14.78
C VAL A 25 -18.05 7.09 -14.68
N MET A 26 -18.85 6.30 -13.98
CA MET A 26 -20.30 6.56 -13.81
C MET A 26 -20.62 7.80 -12.98
N GLY A 27 -19.65 8.30 -12.20
CA GLY A 27 -19.82 9.49 -11.36
C GLY A 27 -18.58 9.76 -10.52
N LYS A 28 -18.35 11.04 -10.19
CA LYS A 28 -17.33 11.46 -9.22
C LYS A 28 -18.05 12.06 -8.01
N ARG A 29 -17.85 11.47 -6.84
CA ARG A 29 -18.37 12.03 -5.58
C ARG A 29 -17.27 12.84 -4.91
N ASN A 30 -17.45 14.15 -4.82
CA ASN A 30 -16.65 14.98 -3.92
C ASN A 30 -17.15 14.71 -2.50
N HIS A 31 -16.40 13.88 -1.77
CA HIS A 31 -16.59 13.77 -0.33
C HIS A 31 -15.65 14.82 0.30
N GLU A 32 -16.22 15.84 0.93
CA GLU A 32 -15.47 16.72 1.83
C GLU A 32 -14.97 15.86 2.98
N LEU A 33 -13.77 15.30 2.83
CA LEU A 33 -13.09 14.59 3.90
C LEU A 33 -12.77 15.64 4.97
N THR A 34 -13.34 15.47 6.16
CA THR A 34 -13.00 16.32 7.29
C THR A 34 -11.49 16.30 7.49
N LYS A 35 -10.87 17.45 7.81
CA LYS A 35 -9.42 17.57 8.05
C LYS A 35 -8.87 16.46 8.96
N LYS A 36 -9.65 16.06 9.98
CA LYS A 36 -9.35 14.95 10.88
C LYS A 36 -9.17 13.60 10.16
N LEU A 37 -10.04 13.25 9.21
CA LEU A 37 -9.91 12.00 8.44
C LEU A 37 -8.65 11.98 7.57
N ILE A 38 -8.26 13.13 7.04
CA ILE A 38 -7.03 13.27 6.25
C ILE A 38 -5.81 13.10 7.17
N GLU A 39 -5.81 13.74 8.34
CA GLU A 39 -4.76 13.61 9.35
C GLU A 39 -4.63 12.16 9.86
N ASP A 40 -5.74 11.50 10.18
CA ASP A 40 -5.76 10.11 10.64
C ASP A 40 -5.19 9.16 9.56
N ARG A 41 -5.57 9.38 8.29
CA ARG A 41 -5.02 8.60 7.17
C ARG A 41 -3.53 8.83 6.98
N ALA A 42 -3.08 10.09 7.03
CA ALA A 42 -1.67 10.42 6.91
C ALA A 42 -0.85 9.80 8.06
N TYR A 43 -1.37 9.87 9.29
CA TYR A 43 -0.76 9.26 10.47
C TYR A 43 -0.65 7.74 10.29
N GLY A 44 -1.71 7.06 9.85
CA GLY A 44 -1.69 5.62 9.62
C GLY A 44 -0.63 5.19 8.59
N VAL A 45 -0.48 5.95 7.50
CA VAL A 45 0.56 5.70 6.49
C VAL A 45 1.97 5.87 7.06
N LEU A 46 2.21 6.94 7.82
CA LEU A 46 3.51 7.18 8.45
C LEU A 46 3.84 6.13 9.52
N TYR A 47 2.85 5.76 10.32
CA TYR A 47 2.97 4.74 11.34
C TYR A 47 3.33 3.38 10.73
N SER A 48 2.61 2.95 9.67
CA SER A 48 2.90 1.69 8.98
C SER A 48 4.34 1.63 8.50
N ARG A 49 4.83 2.69 7.84
CA ARG A 49 6.21 2.74 7.34
C ARG A 49 7.24 2.59 8.46
N LYS A 50 7.05 3.31 9.57
CA LYS A 50 7.96 3.24 10.71
C LYS A 50 7.88 1.87 11.41
N PHE A 51 6.68 1.31 11.53
CA PHE A 51 6.48 0.00 12.14
C PHE A 51 7.21 -1.10 11.35
N ASP A 52 7.11 -1.10 10.03
CA ASP A 52 7.79 -2.09 9.19
C ASP A 52 9.33 -2.00 9.33
N GLU A 53 9.88 -0.79 9.41
CA GLU A 53 11.31 -0.55 9.64
C GLU A 53 11.78 -1.06 11.02
N GLU A 54 11.05 -0.70 12.08
CA GLU A 54 11.38 -1.15 13.45
C GLU A 54 11.19 -2.67 13.61
N LEU A 55 10.21 -3.27 12.93
CA LEU A 55 9.99 -4.71 12.93
C LEU A 55 11.18 -5.44 12.32
N GLU A 56 11.67 -5.00 11.16
CA GLU A 56 12.85 -5.60 10.53
C GLU A 56 14.09 -5.49 11.44
N ASN A 57 14.31 -4.32 12.05
CA ASN A 57 15.41 -4.11 12.99
C ASN A 57 15.28 -5.03 14.22
N THR A 58 14.09 -5.17 14.78
CA THR A 58 13.84 -6.04 15.93
C THR A 58 14.10 -7.51 15.58
N LEU A 59 13.65 -7.98 14.42
CA LEU A 59 13.92 -9.34 13.93
C LEU A 59 15.42 -9.58 13.74
N ARG A 60 16.16 -8.61 13.20
CA ARG A 60 17.61 -8.70 13.06
C ARG A 60 18.32 -8.80 14.41
N THR A 61 17.93 -7.98 15.38
CA THR A 61 18.50 -8.03 16.73
C THR A 61 18.20 -9.36 17.42
N MET A 62 16.93 -9.81 17.38
CA MET A 62 16.56 -11.11 17.94
C MET A 62 17.34 -12.27 17.30
N ARG A 63 17.60 -12.22 15.99
CA ARG A 63 18.43 -13.22 15.30
C ARG A 63 19.89 -13.16 15.73
N ALA A 64 20.44 -11.97 15.95
CA ALA A 64 21.83 -11.80 16.38
C ALA A 64 22.05 -12.26 17.84
N GLU A 65 21.05 -12.09 18.70
CA GLU A 65 21.08 -12.55 20.09
C GLU A 65 20.79 -14.05 20.22
N ALA A 66 20.08 -14.64 19.24
CA ALA A 66 19.79 -16.06 19.23
C ALA A 66 21.05 -16.89 18.92
N PHE A 67 21.35 -17.86 19.78
CA PHE A 67 22.32 -18.90 19.46
C PHE A 67 21.71 -19.87 18.45
N VAL A 68 22.20 -19.85 17.20
CA VAL A 68 21.73 -20.74 16.12
C VAL A 68 22.84 -21.74 15.80
N GLU A 69 22.63 -23.00 16.18
CA GLU A 69 23.49 -24.12 15.81
C GLU A 69 22.90 -24.80 14.56
N PHE A 70 23.59 -24.70 13.42
CA PHE A 70 23.26 -25.47 12.23
C PHE A 70 23.87 -26.87 12.37
N LYS A 71 23.03 -27.89 12.49
CA LYS A 71 23.46 -29.29 12.42
C LYS A 71 23.38 -29.75 10.98
N ASP A 72 24.52 -29.95 10.34
CA ASP A 72 24.59 -30.73 9.11
C ASP A 72 24.33 -32.20 9.48
N LEU A 73 23.30 -32.78 8.87
CA LEU A 73 23.02 -34.21 8.94
C LEU A 73 23.75 -34.85 7.75
N ASP A 74 24.84 -35.56 8.04
CA ASP A 74 25.52 -36.45 7.08
C ASP A 74 24.59 -37.58 6.60
#